data_AF-A0A485P7F8-F1
#
_entry.id   AF-A0A485P7F8-F1
#
_cell.length_a   1.000
_cell.length_b   1.000
_cell.length_c   1.000
_cell.angle_alpha   90.00
_cell.angle_beta   90.00
_cell.angle_gamma   90.00
#
_symmetry.space_group_name_H-M   'P 1'
#
loop_
_entity.id
_entity.type
_entity.pdbx_description
1 polymer ?
#
loop_
_entity_poly.entity_id
_entity_poly.type
_entity_poly.pdbx_seq_one_letter_code
_entity_poly.pdbx_strand_id
1 'polypeptide(L)'
;MAFFRGVWSVLSALGKSGADLCAGCGSRLRSPFSFAYVPRCFSSTVNSYPKKPLTSYVRFSKEQLPIFKAQNPDAKNSELIRKIAQLWRELPDSEKKELTMLGKPKRPRSAYNIYIAERFQEHKDGTSQVKLKTINENWKNLSSSQKQVYIQLANDDKIRYYNEMKSWEEQMLEVGRNDLLRRTVKHQAKNGIEEY
;
A
#
# COMPACT_ATOMS: atom_id res chain seq x y z
N MET A 1 0.59 -13.03 -46.86
CA MET A 1 -0.55 -12.20 -47.33
C MET A 1 -1.85 -12.78 -46.75
N ALA A 2 -2.97 -12.07 -46.85
CA ALA A 2 -4.17 -12.30 -46.03
C ALA A 2 -5.34 -12.99 -46.78
N PHE A 3 -6.53 -12.94 -46.16
CA PHE A 3 -7.88 -13.33 -46.64
C PHE A 3 -8.17 -14.85 -46.58
N PHE A 4 -9.35 -15.34 -46.16
CA PHE A 4 -10.70 -14.76 -45.88
C PHE A 4 -11.21 -15.28 -44.50
N ARG A 5 -12.09 -14.66 -43.68
CA ARG A 5 -13.35 -13.88 -43.81
C ARG A 5 -14.60 -14.66 -44.28
N GLY A 6 -15.61 -14.73 -43.40
CA GLY A 6 -16.90 -15.44 -43.55
C GLY A 6 -17.09 -16.42 -42.38
N VAL A 7 -18.22 -16.49 -41.66
CA VAL A 7 -19.63 -16.26 -42.03
C VAL A 7 -20.32 -15.24 -41.12
N TRP A 8 -21.38 -14.60 -41.62
CA TRP A 8 -22.14 -13.52 -40.98
C TRP A 8 -23.55 -13.98 -40.55
N SER A 9 -24.03 -13.42 -39.45
CA SER A 9 -25.41 -13.35 -38.93
C SER A 9 -26.56 -14.06 -39.66
N VAL A 10 -27.16 -15.01 -38.93
CA VAL A 10 -28.58 -15.41 -38.97
C VAL A 10 -28.94 -15.72 -37.49
N LEU A 11 -30.01 -15.27 -36.84
CA LEU A 11 -31.24 -14.56 -37.24
C LEU A 11 -31.63 -13.55 -36.13
N SER A 12 -32.37 -12.48 -36.46
CA SER A 12 -33.09 -11.62 -35.49
C SER A 12 -34.58 -11.56 -35.86
N ALA A 13 -35.50 -12.05 -35.02
CA ALA A 13 -36.94 -11.76 -35.14
C ALA A 13 -37.74 -12.18 -33.88
N LEU A 14 -38.64 -11.30 -33.43
CA LEU A 14 -39.83 -11.55 -32.56
C LEU A 14 -39.54 -12.07 -31.12
N GLY A 15 -39.97 -11.43 -30.02
CA GLY A 15 -40.66 -10.16 -29.80
C GLY A 15 -41.87 -10.28 -28.86
N LYS A 16 -42.00 -9.36 -27.88
CA LYS A 16 -43.07 -9.29 -26.82
C LYS A 16 -42.95 -10.44 -25.79
N SER A 17 -43.47 -10.41 -24.55
CA SER A 17 -44.17 -9.46 -23.65
C SER A 17 -43.91 -9.97 -22.21
N GLY A 18 -43.93 -9.20 -21.11
CA GLY A 18 -44.19 -7.78 -20.92
C GLY A 18 -43.73 -7.36 -19.51
N ALA A 19 -43.82 -6.06 -19.19
CA ALA A 19 -43.55 -5.54 -17.86
C ALA A 19 -44.86 -5.38 -17.09
N ASP A 20 -44.97 -6.01 -15.92
CA ASP A 20 -46.11 -5.78 -15.03
C ASP A 20 -46.05 -4.37 -14.43
N LEU A 21 -47.22 -3.74 -14.43
CA LEU A 21 -47.43 -2.39 -13.93
C LEU A 21 -47.56 -2.40 -12.42
N CYS A 22 -46.97 -1.41 -11.75
CA CYS A 22 -47.60 -0.85 -10.56
C CYS A 22 -47.66 0.67 -10.71
N ALA A 23 -48.87 1.21 -10.68
CA ALA A 23 -49.17 2.57 -11.07
C ALA A 23 -49.25 3.52 -9.86
N GLY A 24 -49.14 4.82 -10.15
CA GLY A 24 -49.62 5.89 -9.27
C GLY A 24 -48.55 6.63 -8.46
N CYS A 25 -48.08 7.77 -8.98
CA CYS A 25 -48.65 9.09 -8.61
C CYS A 25 -47.96 10.23 -9.39
N GLY A 26 -48.69 11.31 -9.67
CA GLY A 26 -48.09 12.63 -9.96
C GLY A 26 -47.74 12.95 -11.41
N SER A 27 -48.74 13.38 -12.20
CA SER A 27 -48.52 14.02 -13.50
C SER A 27 -48.03 15.47 -13.36
N ARG A 28 -46.90 15.81 -14.01
CA ARG A 28 -46.65 17.17 -14.56
C ARG A 28 -45.47 17.21 -15.54
N LEU A 29 -45.82 17.47 -16.80
CA LEU A 29 -45.05 18.11 -17.90
C LEU A 29 -43.56 17.77 -18.10
N ARG A 30 -43.29 17.15 -19.26
CA ARG A 30 -41.98 16.70 -19.75
C ARG A 30 -41.12 17.87 -20.27
N SER A 31 -40.23 18.40 -19.43
CA SER A 31 -39.11 19.26 -19.88
C SER A 31 -37.95 18.40 -20.42
N PRO A 32 -37.30 18.77 -21.54
CA PRO A 32 -36.29 17.92 -22.20
C PRO A 32 -34.88 17.97 -21.59
N PHE A 33 -34.64 18.78 -20.55
CA PHE A 33 -33.37 18.78 -19.82
C PHE A 33 -33.40 17.76 -18.68
N SER A 34 -33.25 16.48 -19.05
CA SER A 34 -33.12 15.38 -18.10
C SER A 34 -31.75 15.41 -17.42
N PHE A 35 -31.61 16.23 -16.37
CA PHE A 35 -30.54 16.05 -15.40
C PHE A 35 -30.79 14.70 -14.72
N ALA A 36 -30.02 13.68 -15.08
CA ALA A 36 -30.16 12.34 -14.52
C ALA A 36 -30.00 12.42 -13.00
N TYR A 37 -31.12 12.24 -12.28
CA TYR A 37 -31.11 12.07 -10.84
C TYR A 37 -30.46 10.71 -10.53
N VAL A 38 -29.12 10.71 -10.47
CA VAL A 38 -28.35 9.59 -9.96
C VAL A 38 -28.84 9.35 -8.53
N PRO A 39 -29.44 8.19 -8.22
CA PRO A 39 -29.94 7.94 -6.88
C PRO A 39 -28.78 8.06 -5.89
N ARG A 40 -28.89 8.99 -4.93
CA ARG A 40 -27.89 9.16 -3.86
C ARG A 40 -28.04 8.04 -2.81
N CYS A 41 -27.97 6.79 -3.27
CA CYS A 41 -27.90 5.58 -2.46
C CYS A 41 -26.44 5.13 -2.27
N PHE A 42 -25.51 6.09 -2.12
CA PHE A 42 -24.20 5.83 -1.52
C PHE A 42 -24.31 6.04 0.01
N SER A 43 -25.27 5.34 0.62
CA SER A 43 -25.69 5.59 2.01
C SER A 43 -24.81 4.83 3.00
N SER A 44 -24.06 5.60 3.79
CA SER A 44 -23.67 5.39 5.22
C SER A 44 -23.04 4.08 5.71
N THR A 45 -23.05 2.97 4.98
CA THR A 45 -22.49 1.67 5.43
C THR A 45 -21.02 1.76 5.82
N VAL A 46 -20.25 2.68 5.20
CA VAL A 46 -18.83 2.92 5.51
C VAL A 46 -18.52 3.24 6.98
N ASN A 47 -19.49 3.75 7.76
CA ASN A 47 -19.25 4.12 9.16
C ASN A 47 -19.35 2.92 10.14
N SER A 48 -19.91 1.78 9.73
CA SER A 48 -19.94 0.55 10.54
C SER A 48 -18.69 -0.31 10.39
N TYR A 49 -17.83 -0.02 9.39
CA TYR A 49 -16.58 -0.75 9.20
C TYR A 49 -15.53 -0.36 10.25
N PRO A 50 -14.75 -1.32 10.78
CA PRO A 50 -13.63 -1.02 11.67
C PRO A 50 -12.63 -0.12 10.94
N LYS A 51 -12.39 1.07 11.51
CA LYS A 51 -11.41 2.02 10.98
C LYS A 51 -10.01 1.41 11.07
N LYS A 52 -9.15 1.74 10.10
CA LYS A 52 -7.75 1.28 10.09
C LYS A 52 -7.05 1.68 11.40
N PRO A 53 -6.14 0.85 11.96
CA PRO A 53 -5.36 1.22 13.11
C PRO A 53 -4.54 2.48 12.81
N LEU A 54 -4.34 3.32 13.83
CA LEU A 54 -3.56 4.55 13.69
C LEU A 54 -2.11 4.21 13.29
N THR A 55 -1.56 4.97 12.35
CA THR A 55 -0.12 4.91 12.06
C THR A 55 0.67 5.53 13.21
N SER A 56 1.97 5.23 13.30
CA SER A 56 2.88 5.77 14.32
C SER A 56 2.78 7.28 14.48
N TYR A 57 2.92 8.00 13.38
CA TYR A 57 2.84 9.46 13.35
C TYR A 57 1.46 9.97 13.78
N VAL A 58 0.38 9.31 13.39
CA VAL A 58 -0.98 9.72 13.79
C VAL A 58 -1.22 9.43 15.27
N ARG A 59 -0.65 8.36 15.82
CA ARG A 59 -0.65 8.08 17.26
C ARG A 59 0.14 9.14 18.04
N PHE A 60 1.41 9.35 17.69
CA PHE A 60 2.27 10.40 18.26
C PHE A 60 1.60 11.78 18.18
N SER A 61 1.04 12.12 17.02
CA SER A 61 0.34 13.40 16.84
C SER A 61 -0.90 13.53 17.72
N LYS A 62 -1.66 12.45 17.92
CA LYS A 62 -2.81 12.42 18.84
C LYS A 62 -2.39 12.57 20.31
N GLU A 63 -1.23 12.03 20.69
CA GLU A 63 -0.66 12.12 22.04
C GLU A 63 -0.06 13.52 22.31
N GLN A 64 0.63 14.12 21.34
CA GLN A 64 1.28 15.44 21.47
C GLN A 64 0.32 16.63 21.31
N LEU A 65 -0.71 16.53 20.45
CA LEU A 65 -1.64 17.65 20.19
C LEU A 65 -2.30 18.26 21.45
N PRO A 66 -2.81 17.49 22.45
CA PRO A 66 -3.36 18.09 23.66
C PRO A 66 -2.30 18.83 24.50
N ILE A 67 -1.06 18.34 24.55
CA ILE A 67 0.06 19.00 25.26
C ILE A 67 0.38 20.35 24.60
N PHE A 68 0.55 20.34 23.27
CA PHE A 68 0.81 21.54 22.49
C PHE A 68 -0.33 22.55 22.55
N LYS A 69 -1.59 22.09 22.63
CA LYS A 69 -2.77 22.95 22.77
C LYS A 69 -2.91 23.51 24.19
N ALA A 70 -2.56 22.76 25.24
CA ALA A 70 -2.53 23.27 26.61
C ALA A 70 -1.48 24.38 26.78
N GLN A 71 -0.33 24.25 26.12
CA GLN A 71 0.72 25.27 26.09
C GLN A 71 0.39 26.49 25.20
N ASN A 72 -0.49 26.32 24.20
CA ASN A 72 -0.81 27.36 23.21
C ASN A 72 -2.33 27.36 22.94
N PRO A 73 -3.18 27.79 23.90
CA PRO A 73 -4.64 27.62 23.81
C PRO A 73 -5.27 28.34 22.61
N ASP A 74 -4.75 29.51 22.24
CA ASP A 74 -5.24 30.35 21.13
C ASP A 74 -4.66 29.95 19.76
N ALA A 75 -3.70 29.04 19.72
CA ALA A 75 -3.02 28.67 18.48
C ALA A 75 -3.91 27.76 17.60
N LYS A 76 -3.94 28.06 16.30
CA LYS A 76 -4.66 27.22 15.32
C LYS A 76 -4.05 25.82 15.29
N ASN A 77 -4.89 24.78 15.29
CA ASN A 77 -4.46 23.37 15.21
C ASN A 77 -3.48 23.11 14.05
N SER A 78 -3.57 23.83 12.93
CA SER A 78 -2.63 23.74 11.80
C SER A 78 -1.18 24.05 12.19
N GLU A 79 -0.97 25.06 13.05
CA GLU A 79 0.34 25.45 13.57
C GLU A 79 0.91 24.36 14.47
N LEU A 80 0.07 23.83 15.37
CA LEU A 80 0.44 22.79 16.33
C LEU A 80 0.80 21.49 15.61
N ILE A 81 -0.01 21.07 14.63
CA ILE A 81 0.28 19.89 13.80
C ILE A 81 1.58 20.09 13.00
N ARG A 82 1.90 21.30 12.52
CA ARG A 82 3.20 21.55 11.86
C ARG A 82 4.37 21.41 12.83
N LYS A 83 4.28 21.98 14.04
CA LYS A 83 5.30 21.82 15.09
C LYS A 83 5.51 20.34 15.44
N ILE A 84 4.42 19.60 15.63
CA ILE A 84 4.42 18.14 15.88
C ILE A 84 5.04 17.36 14.70
N ALA A 85 4.75 17.75 13.45
CA ALA A 85 5.36 17.14 12.27
C ALA A 85 6.86 17.47 12.11
N GLN A 86 7.34 18.56 12.69
CA GLN A 86 8.77 18.87 12.79
C GLN A 86 9.43 18.02 13.88
N LEU A 87 8.87 17.98 15.09
CA LEU A 87 9.35 17.13 16.19
C LEU A 87 9.42 15.66 15.77
N TRP A 88 8.38 15.14 15.10
CA TRP A 88 8.41 13.77 14.56
C TRP A 88 9.54 13.52 13.56
N ARG A 89 10.02 14.53 12.83
CA ARG A 89 11.20 14.38 11.94
C ARG A 89 12.50 14.37 12.74
N GLU A 90 12.58 15.19 13.79
CA GLU A 90 13.74 15.36 14.68
C GLU A 90 13.91 14.22 15.70
N LEU A 91 12.84 13.51 16.07
CA LEU A 91 12.89 12.33 16.96
C LEU A 91 13.95 11.31 16.47
N PRO A 92 14.68 10.62 17.36
CA PRO A 92 15.61 9.57 16.95
C PRO A 92 14.86 8.37 16.34
N ASP A 93 15.55 7.63 15.47
CA ASP A 93 14.95 6.49 14.78
C ASP A 93 14.59 5.33 15.72
N SER A 94 15.14 5.28 16.94
CA SER A 94 14.73 4.39 18.03
C SER A 94 13.29 4.64 18.49
N GLU A 95 12.94 5.88 18.84
CA GLU A 95 11.60 6.27 19.31
C GLU A 95 10.56 6.16 18.18
N LYS A 96 10.95 6.56 16.95
CA LYS A 96 10.13 6.33 15.76
C LYS A 96 9.88 4.84 15.52
N LYS A 97 10.87 3.97 15.80
CA LYS A 97 10.76 2.52 15.68
C LYS A 97 9.75 1.98 16.70
N GLU A 98 9.87 2.34 17.98
CA GLU A 98 8.90 1.96 19.02
C GLU A 98 7.45 2.35 18.63
N LEU A 99 7.26 3.60 18.22
CA LEU A 99 5.96 4.13 17.81
C LEU A 99 5.44 3.53 16.49
N THR A 100 6.30 2.97 15.63
CA THR A 100 5.92 2.17 14.45
C THR A 100 5.52 0.74 14.81
N MET A 101 4.42 0.64 15.56
CA MET A 101 3.74 -0.62 15.90
C MET A 101 4.72 -1.64 16.52
N LEU A 102 5.50 -1.18 17.50
CA LEU A 102 6.49 -1.94 18.27
C LEU A 102 7.80 -2.23 17.51
N GLY A 103 8.12 -1.47 16.46
CA GLY A 103 9.42 -1.57 15.79
C GLY A 103 9.57 -2.74 14.82
N LYS A 104 8.44 -3.23 14.28
CA LYS A 104 8.39 -4.42 13.45
C LYS A 104 9.36 -4.34 12.26
N PRO A 105 10.27 -5.32 12.09
CA PRO A 105 11.27 -5.32 11.03
C PRO A 105 10.70 -5.14 9.63
N LYS A 106 11.40 -4.31 8.83
CA LYS A 106 11.06 -4.12 7.41
C LYS A 106 11.33 -5.43 6.64
N ARG A 107 10.35 -5.83 5.82
CA ARG A 107 10.42 -7.00 4.93
C ARG A 107 11.74 -7.03 4.12
N PRO A 108 12.26 -8.23 3.80
CA PRO A 108 13.53 -8.35 3.11
C PRO A 108 13.40 -7.77 1.69
N ARG A 109 14.42 -7.05 1.25
CA ARG A 109 14.48 -6.45 -0.08
C ARG A 109 14.80 -7.51 -1.12
N SER A 110 14.10 -7.47 -2.26
CA SER A 110 14.51 -8.27 -3.43
C SER A 110 15.72 -7.65 -4.12
N ALA A 111 16.44 -8.44 -4.92
CA ALA A 111 17.56 -7.99 -5.74
C ALA A 111 17.19 -6.76 -6.59
N TYR A 112 15.99 -6.78 -7.18
CA TYR A 112 15.46 -5.65 -7.94
C TYR A 112 15.17 -4.41 -7.08
N ASN A 113 14.72 -4.57 -5.83
CA ASN A 113 14.53 -3.41 -4.94
C ASN A 113 15.86 -2.78 -4.50
N ILE A 114 16.90 -3.59 -4.33
CA ILE A 114 18.26 -3.10 -4.05
C ILE A 114 18.78 -2.34 -5.28
N TYR A 115 18.64 -2.92 -6.48
CA TYR A 115 19.00 -2.25 -7.74
C TYR A 115 18.27 -0.93 -7.97
N ILE A 116 16.95 -0.86 -7.74
CA ILE A 116 16.20 0.41 -7.80
C ILE A 116 16.80 1.42 -6.82
N ALA A 117 17.05 1.03 -5.57
CA ALA A 117 17.51 1.97 -4.55
C ALA A 117 18.86 2.62 -4.91
N GLU A 118 19.76 1.86 -5.55
CA GLU A 118 21.04 2.34 -6.08
C GLU A 118 20.83 3.25 -7.31
N ARG A 119 20.20 2.74 -8.37
CA ARG A 119 20.08 3.46 -9.66
C ARG A 119 19.13 4.64 -9.65
N PHE A 120 18.22 4.71 -8.68
CA PHE A 120 17.35 5.88 -8.50
C PHE A 120 18.10 7.08 -7.90
N GLN A 121 19.27 6.88 -7.26
CA GLN A 121 20.12 7.95 -6.74
C GLN A 121 21.02 8.58 -7.82
N GLU A 122 21.42 7.82 -8.84
CA GLU A 122 22.40 8.23 -9.85
C GLU A 122 21.91 9.30 -10.83
N HIS A 123 20.58 9.46 -10.99
CA HIS A 123 19.99 10.42 -11.94
C HIS A 123 19.22 11.53 -11.23
N LYS A 124 19.71 12.78 -11.32
CA LYS A 124 18.96 13.96 -10.83
C LYS A 124 17.81 14.36 -11.76
N ASP A 125 17.97 14.17 -13.07
CA ASP A 125 17.07 14.77 -14.07
C ASP A 125 15.91 13.87 -14.50
N GLY A 126 14.75 14.49 -14.78
CA GLY A 126 13.52 13.81 -15.21
C GLY A 126 12.57 13.41 -14.08
N THR A 127 11.32 13.10 -14.44
CA THR A 127 10.29 12.68 -13.49
C THR A 127 10.52 11.26 -12.97
N SER A 128 10.09 10.97 -11.74
CA SER A 128 10.27 9.66 -11.09
C SER A 128 9.71 8.50 -11.91
N GLN A 129 8.64 8.73 -12.68
CA GLN A 129 8.02 7.76 -13.57
C GLN A 129 8.92 7.40 -14.76
N VAL A 130 9.64 8.37 -15.32
CA VAL A 130 10.59 8.13 -16.43
C VAL A 130 11.80 7.36 -15.92
N LYS A 131 12.38 7.79 -14.78
CA LYS A 131 13.50 7.10 -14.13
C LYS A 131 13.19 5.63 -13.87
N LEU A 132 12.00 5.33 -13.32
CA LEU A 132 11.60 3.95 -13.03
C LEU A 132 11.41 3.09 -14.30
N LYS A 133 11.00 3.66 -15.43
CA LYS A 133 10.95 2.95 -16.72
C LYS A 133 12.36 2.55 -17.17
N THR A 134 13.28 3.50 -17.22
CA THR A 134 14.69 3.27 -17.60
C THR A 134 15.37 2.25 -16.69
N ILE A 135 15.16 2.33 -15.37
CA ILE A 135 15.69 1.34 -14.41
C ILE A 135 15.11 -0.06 -14.67
N ASN A 136 13.82 -0.18 -15.00
CA ASN A 136 13.20 -1.47 -15.31
C ASN A 136 13.71 -2.07 -16.64
N GLU A 137 13.97 -1.24 -17.65
CA GLU A 137 14.59 -1.65 -18.92
C GLU A 137 16.03 -2.11 -18.70
N ASN A 138 16.84 -1.32 -17.97
CA ASN A 138 18.20 -1.68 -17.61
C ASN A 138 18.26 -2.99 -16.81
N TRP A 139 17.38 -3.17 -15.80
CA TRP A 139 17.30 -4.41 -15.02
C TRP A 139 17.01 -5.64 -15.88
N LYS A 140 16.15 -5.54 -16.90
CA LYS A 140 15.90 -6.64 -17.84
C LYS A 140 17.19 -6.99 -18.60
N ASN A 141 17.88 -5.97 -19.12
CA ASN A 141 19.07 -6.10 -19.96
C ASN A 141 20.36 -6.48 -19.21
N LEU A 142 20.43 -6.34 -17.88
CA LEU A 142 21.58 -6.79 -17.08
C LEU A 142 21.88 -8.28 -17.28
N SER A 143 23.16 -8.62 -17.35
CA SER A 143 23.63 -10.01 -17.46
C SER A 143 23.35 -10.81 -16.18
N SER A 144 23.45 -12.15 -16.27
CA SER A 144 23.36 -13.03 -15.10
C SER A 144 24.44 -12.71 -14.05
N SER A 145 25.68 -12.47 -14.48
CA SER A 145 26.80 -12.11 -13.60
C SER A 145 26.60 -10.76 -12.89
N GLN A 146 26.02 -9.76 -13.57
CA GLN A 146 25.67 -8.48 -12.95
C GLN A 146 24.52 -8.64 -11.95
N LYS A 147 23.50 -9.44 -12.29
CA LYS A 147 22.37 -9.77 -11.39
C LYS A 147 22.81 -10.53 -10.15
N GLN A 148 23.86 -11.36 -10.24
CA GLN A 148 24.37 -12.18 -9.14
C GLN A 148 24.76 -11.35 -7.90
N VAL A 149 25.36 -10.18 -8.07
CA VAL A 149 25.70 -9.27 -6.95
C VAL A 149 24.45 -8.86 -6.16
N TYR A 150 23.39 -8.44 -6.87
CA TYR A 150 22.12 -8.07 -6.23
C TYR A 150 21.37 -9.28 -5.65
N ILE A 151 21.54 -10.47 -6.23
CA ILE A 151 21.00 -11.72 -5.66
C ILE A 151 21.67 -12.05 -4.33
N GLN A 152 23.00 -11.89 -4.23
CA GLN A 152 23.72 -12.08 -2.97
C GLN A 152 23.26 -11.08 -1.91
N LEU A 153 23.25 -9.78 -2.22
CA LEU A 153 22.77 -8.73 -1.32
C LEU A 153 21.31 -8.97 -0.87
N ALA A 154 20.47 -9.55 -1.72
CA ALA A 154 19.10 -9.94 -1.36
C ALA A 154 19.02 -11.21 -0.50
N ASN A 155 20.01 -12.09 -0.54
CA ASN A 155 20.14 -13.20 0.40
C ASN A 155 20.61 -12.70 1.77
N ASP A 156 21.58 -11.78 1.80
CA ASP A 156 22.08 -11.17 3.03
C ASP A 156 20.97 -10.36 3.73
N ASP A 157 20.14 -9.62 2.98
CA ASP A 157 18.98 -8.90 3.54
C ASP A 157 17.85 -9.83 4.05
N LYS A 158 17.75 -11.07 3.54
CA LYS A 158 16.88 -12.11 4.14
C LYS A 158 17.42 -12.58 5.49
N ILE A 159 18.74 -12.77 5.63
CA ILE A 159 19.38 -13.15 6.89
C ILE A 159 19.18 -12.04 7.93
N ARG A 160 19.45 -10.78 7.56
CA ARG A 160 19.14 -9.59 8.37
C ARG A 160 17.68 -9.60 8.84
N TYR A 161 16.73 -9.74 7.91
CA TYR A 161 15.29 -9.76 8.25
C TYR A 161 14.92 -10.94 9.16
N TYR A 162 15.48 -12.14 8.96
CA TYR A 162 15.22 -13.30 9.80
C TYR A 162 15.67 -13.06 11.24
N ASN A 163 16.90 -12.56 11.43
CA ASN A 163 17.46 -12.25 12.74
C ASN A 163 16.65 -11.14 13.44
N GLU A 164 16.40 -10.03 12.76
CA GLU A 164 15.58 -8.94 13.30
C GLU A 164 14.16 -9.41 13.67
N MET A 165 13.52 -10.23 12.84
CA MET A 165 12.18 -10.76 13.11
C MET A 165 12.17 -11.70 14.30
N LYS A 166 13.21 -12.52 14.48
CA LYS A 166 13.32 -13.43 15.63
C LYS A 166 13.35 -12.63 16.93
N SER A 167 14.29 -11.69 17.05
CA SER A 167 14.41 -10.83 18.24
C SER A 167 13.18 -9.97 18.48
N TRP A 168 12.51 -9.50 17.41
CA TRP A 168 11.25 -8.77 17.53
C TRP A 168 10.10 -9.67 18.02
N GLU A 169 9.99 -10.91 17.53
CA GLU A 169 8.97 -11.86 18.00
C GLU A 169 9.22 -12.28 19.46
N GLU A 170 10.48 -12.46 19.86
CA GLU A 170 10.89 -12.67 21.27
C GLU A 170 10.48 -11.48 22.16
N GLN A 171 10.77 -10.24 21.75
CA GLN A 171 10.33 -9.04 22.47
C GLN A 171 8.80 -8.94 22.55
N MET A 172 8.06 -9.34 21.51
CA MET A 172 6.58 -9.32 21.54
C MET A 172 6.00 -10.40 22.44
N LEU A 173 6.67 -11.55 22.59
CA LEU A 173 6.31 -12.58 23.56
C LEU A 173 6.46 -12.06 25.00
N GLU A 174 7.58 -11.42 25.32
CA GLU A 174 7.85 -10.83 26.65
C GLU A 174 6.82 -9.77 27.05
N VAL A 175 6.41 -8.91 26.11
CA VAL A 175 5.37 -7.88 26.32
C VAL A 175 3.94 -8.48 26.30
N GLY A 176 3.80 -9.80 26.13
CA GLY A 176 2.51 -10.52 26.11
C GLY A 176 1.68 -10.31 24.83
N ARG A 177 2.26 -9.69 23.80
CA ARG A 177 1.61 -9.32 22.52
C ARG A 177 1.68 -10.42 21.47
N ASN A 178 1.23 -11.60 21.89
CA ASN A 178 1.12 -12.82 21.09
C ASN A 178 0.31 -12.64 19.79
N ASP A 179 -0.61 -11.67 19.76
CA ASP A 179 -1.46 -11.33 18.61
C ASP A 179 -0.69 -10.84 17.38
N LEU A 180 0.56 -10.41 17.55
CA LEU A 180 1.36 -9.77 16.49
C LEU A 180 2.41 -10.70 15.83
N LEU A 181 2.54 -11.92 16.35
CA LEU A 181 3.50 -12.95 15.90
C LEU A 181 3.08 -13.56 14.54
N ARG A 182 4.04 -14.12 13.80
CA ARG A 182 3.74 -14.83 12.54
C ARG A 182 3.07 -16.18 12.82
N ARG A 183 1.83 -16.34 12.35
CA ARG A 183 1.10 -17.63 12.37
C ARG A 183 1.80 -18.76 11.62
N THR A 184 2.60 -18.44 10.61
CA THR A 184 3.40 -19.42 9.85
C THR A 184 4.76 -18.83 9.48
N VAL A 185 5.82 -19.52 9.90
CA VAL A 185 7.19 -19.24 9.45
C VAL A 185 7.49 -20.19 8.29
N LYS A 186 7.66 -19.65 7.08
CA LYS A 186 8.24 -20.44 5.98
C LYS A 186 9.71 -20.68 6.30
N HIS A 187 10.04 -21.86 6.82
CA HIS A 187 11.43 -22.31 6.82
C HIS A 187 11.93 -22.30 5.37
N GLN A 188 13.04 -21.60 5.13
CA GLN A 188 13.80 -21.84 3.91
C GLN A 188 14.40 -23.24 4.05
N ALA A 189 14.18 -24.09 3.05
CA ALA A 189 14.84 -25.39 3.00
C ALA A 189 16.35 -25.15 3.12
N LYS A 190 17.03 -25.97 3.94
CA LYS A 190 18.49 -26.08 3.85
C LYS A 190 18.79 -26.50 2.42
N ASN A 191 19.42 -25.64 1.64
CA ASN A 191 20.09 -26.08 0.43
C ASN A 191 21.23 -26.97 0.91
N GLY A 192 21.04 -28.29 0.80
CA GLY A 192 22.07 -29.27 1.10
C GLY A 192 23.22 -29.05 0.13
N ILE A 193 24.33 -28.55 0.66
CA ILE A 193 25.63 -28.78 0.03
C ILE A 193 26.00 -30.19 0.48
N GLU A 194 25.65 -31.18 -0.34
CA GLU A 194 26.37 -32.44 -0.33
C GLU A 194 27.68 -32.20 -1.07
N GLU A 195 28.78 -32.24 -0.31
CA GLU A 195 30.12 -32.40 -0.87
C GLU A 195 30.24 -33.83 -1.41
N TYR A 196 30.41 -33.99 -2.73
CA TYR A 196 31.41 -34.88 -3.34
C TYR A 196 31.58 -34.60 -4.83
#